data_AF-A0A528D901-F1
#
_entry.id   AF-A0A528D901-F1
#
_cell.length_a   1.000
_cell.length_b   1.000
_cell.length_c   1.000
_cell.angle_alpha   90.00
_cell.angle_beta   90.00
_cell.angle_gamma   90.00
#
_symmetry.space_group_name_H-M   'P 1'
#
loop_
_entity.id
_entity.type
_entity.pdbx_description
1 polymer ?
#
loop_
_entity_poly.entity_id
_entity_poly.type
_entity_poly.pdbx_seq_one_letter_code
_entity_poly.pdbx_strand_id
1 'polypeptide(L)'
;LAGNALEWPDTNEFNLCQDVGGSQVLLDSGVPLVLLPCLGVVSHLLSTVPEIERHVEPYGDIGRFLAQSFKELSDDHVGWSKQLWDMAPVAWLLNPD
;
A
#
# COMPACT_ATOMS: atom_id res chain seq x y z
N LEU A 1 4.21 2.14 -5.16
CA LEU A 1 3.23 3.26 -5.18
C LEU A 1 3.93 4.49 -5.70
N ALA A 2 3.22 5.38 -6.39
CA ALA A 2 3.84 6.53 -7.04
C ALA A 2 2.84 7.69 -7.13
N GLY A 3 2.59 8.34 -5.99
CA GLY A 3 1.68 9.50 -5.91
C GLY A 3 0.26 9.17 -5.49
N ASN A 4 -0.58 10.20 -5.52
CA ASN A 4 -2.03 10.14 -5.28
C ASN A 4 -2.80 10.16 -6.60
N ALA A 5 -4.12 10.00 -6.54
CA ALA A 5 -4.97 10.09 -7.73
C ALA A 5 -4.75 11.42 -8.45
N LEU A 6 -4.91 11.46 -9.77
CA LEU A 6 -4.57 12.66 -10.57
C LEU A 6 -5.41 13.88 -10.19
N GLU A 7 -6.62 13.64 -9.70
CA GLU A 7 -7.55 14.64 -9.18
C GLU A 7 -7.29 15.02 -7.72
N TRP A 8 -6.38 14.33 -7.02
CA TRP A 8 -6.03 14.64 -5.64
C TRP A 8 -5.33 16.01 -5.57
N PRO A 9 -5.63 16.86 -4.57
CA PRO A 9 -5.17 18.24 -4.53
C PRO A 9 -3.65 18.42 -4.47
N ASP A 10 -2.91 17.38 -4.06
CA ASP A 10 -1.46 17.41 -3.97
C ASP A 10 -0.82 16.03 -4.21
N THR A 11 0.49 16.05 -4.44
CA THR A 11 1.34 14.87 -4.63
C THR A 11 2.32 14.68 -3.47
N ASN A 12 1.92 15.03 -2.24
CA ASN A 12 2.71 14.80 -1.03
C ASN A 12 2.64 13.33 -0.62
N GLU A 13 3.18 12.46 -1.48
CA GLU A 13 3.21 11.02 -1.29
C GLU A 13 4.64 10.57 -0.96
N PHE A 14 4.75 9.63 -0.02
CA PHE A 14 6.00 9.26 0.63
C PHE A 14 7.07 8.81 -0.37
N ASN A 15 6.73 7.96 -1.35
CA ASN A 15 7.71 7.47 -2.30
C ASN A 15 8.16 8.57 -3.28
N LEU A 16 7.22 9.39 -3.79
CA LEU A 16 7.57 10.45 -4.75
C LEU A 16 8.44 11.55 -4.12
N CYS A 17 8.19 11.91 -2.87
CA CYS A 17 8.90 13.02 -2.23
C CYS A 17 10.33 12.64 -1.79
N GLN A 18 10.64 11.35 -1.68
CA GLN A 18 11.97 10.88 -1.27
C GLN A 18 13.05 11.11 -2.33
N ASP A 19 12.70 10.99 -3.61
CA ASP A 19 13.59 11.34 -4.73
C ASP A 19 12.76 11.89 -5.90
N VAL A 20 12.64 13.23 -5.91
CA VAL A 20 11.91 13.94 -6.96
C VAL A 20 12.57 13.76 -8.32
N GLY A 21 13.91 13.74 -8.39
CA GLY A 21 14.65 13.58 -9.64
C GLY A 21 14.49 12.18 -10.23
N GLY A 22 14.62 11.15 -9.39
CA GLY A 22 14.37 9.77 -9.77
C GLY A 22 12.93 9.53 -10.23
N SER A 23 11.96 10.15 -9.54
CA SER A 23 10.55 10.09 -9.91
C SER A 23 10.27 10.72 -11.28
N GLN A 24 10.83 11.90 -11.55
CA GLN A 24 10.71 12.57 -12.86
C GLN A 24 11.30 11.71 -13.98
N VAL A 25 12.51 11.15 -13.78
CA VAL A 25 13.15 10.27 -14.76
C VAL A 25 12.28 9.04 -15.06
N LEU A 26 11.71 8.39 -14.04
CA LEU A 26 10.84 7.23 -14.24
C LEU A 26 9.59 7.59 -15.05
N LEU A 27 8.93 8.70 -14.70
CA LEU A 27 7.70 9.16 -15.37
C LEU A 27 7.96 9.59 -16.82
N ASP A 28 9.10 10.21 -17.09
CA ASP A 28 9.49 10.69 -18.43
C ASP A 28 10.11 9.60 -19.32
N SER A 29 10.41 8.41 -18.78
CA SER A 29 11.16 7.36 -19.47
C SER A 29 10.41 6.70 -20.64
N GLY A 30 9.09 6.85 -20.73
CA GLY A 30 8.27 6.23 -21.77
C GLY A 30 8.11 4.70 -21.63
N VAL A 31 8.57 4.10 -20.53
CA VAL A 31 8.34 2.68 -20.26
C VAL A 31 6.86 2.40 -19.99
N PRO A 32 6.37 1.17 -20.23
CA PRO A 32 5.04 0.76 -19.80
C PRO A 32 4.95 0.80 -18.26
N LEU A 33 4.40 1.90 -17.74
CA LEU A 33 4.28 2.14 -16.30
C LEU A 33 2.81 2.08 -15.87
N VAL A 34 2.55 1.34 -14.81
CA VAL A 34 1.24 1.28 -14.14
C VAL A 34 1.36 1.97 -12.80
N LEU A 35 0.70 3.11 -12.68
CA LEU A 35 0.64 3.89 -11.45
C LEU A 35 -0.55 3.42 -10.62
N LEU A 36 -0.29 2.92 -9.41
CA LEU A 36 -1.33 2.69 -8.41
C LEU A 36 -1.31 3.85 -7.42
N PRO A 37 -2.34 4.72 -7.45
CA PRO A 37 -2.40 5.88 -6.58
C PRO A 37 -2.61 5.48 -5.12
N CYS A 38 -1.86 6.11 -4.20
CA CYS A 38 -2.09 5.97 -2.78
C CYS A 38 -3.50 6.49 -2.44
N LEU A 39 -3.66 7.80 -2.30
CA LEU A 39 -4.98 8.37 -2.01
C LEU A 39 -5.88 8.29 -3.25
N GLY A 40 -7.14 7.90 -3.03
CA GLY A 40 -8.17 7.77 -4.07
C GLY A 40 -8.36 6.33 -4.59
N VAL A 41 -7.31 5.50 -4.55
CA VAL A 41 -7.39 4.09 -5.01
C VAL A 41 -6.95 3.14 -3.91
N VAL A 42 -5.64 3.03 -3.66
CA VAL A 42 -5.08 2.05 -2.72
C VAL A 42 -5.50 2.34 -1.27
N SER A 43 -5.89 3.58 -0.96
CA SER A 43 -6.48 3.96 0.32
C SER A 43 -7.72 3.14 0.71
N HIS A 44 -8.39 2.51 -0.26
CA HIS A 44 -9.56 1.67 -0.05
C HIS A 44 -9.21 0.19 0.20
N LEU A 45 -7.98 -0.24 -0.05
CA LEU A 45 -7.51 -1.58 0.31
C LEU A 45 -7.19 -1.60 1.80
N LEU A 46 -8.21 -1.88 2.60
CA LEU A 46 -8.14 -1.91 4.04
C LEU A 46 -8.14 -3.35 4.55
N SER A 47 -7.47 -3.56 5.68
CA SER A 47 -7.57 -4.79 6.45
C SER A 47 -7.72 -4.48 7.93
N THR A 48 -8.17 -5.46 8.69
CA THR A 48 -8.42 -5.40 10.13
C THR A 48 -7.58 -6.46 10.85
N VAL A 49 -7.40 -6.29 12.17
CA VAL A 49 -6.67 -7.29 12.96
C VAL A 49 -7.26 -8.70 12.82
N PRO A 50 -8.59 -8.92 12.93
CA PRO A 50 -9.16 -10.26 12.75
C PRO A 50 -8.88 -10.88 11.37
N GLU A 51 -8.85 -10.09 10.30
CA GLU A 51 -8.53 -10.57 8.95
C GLU A 51 -7.07 -11.00 8.85
N ILE A 52 -6.15 -10.21 9.41
CA ILE A 52 -4.71 -10.52 9.45
C ILE A 52 -4.43 -11.76 10.31
N GLU A 53 -5.06 -11.89 11.48
CA GLU A 53 -4.95 -13.08 12.34
C GLU A 53 -5.45 -14.35 11.64
N ARG A 54 -6.48 -14.22 10.80
CA ARG A 54 -7.05 -15.36 10.10
C ARG A 54 -6.29 -15.74 8.83
N HIS A 55 -5.82 -14.74 8.08
CA HIS A 55 -5.34 -14.93 6.70
C HIS A 55 -3.84 -14.70 6.51
N VAL A 56 -3.12 -14.17 7.51
CA VAL A 56 -1.68 -13.91 7.42
C VAL A 56 -0.92 -14.63 8.53
N GLU A 57 -1.33 -14.46 9.79
CA GLU A 57 -0.63 -15.02 10.95
C GLU A 57 -0.36 -16.54 10.89
N PRO A 58 -1.28 -17.39 10.37
CA PRO A 58 -1.06 -18.84 10.35
C PRO A 58 0.04 -19.29 9.38
N TYR A 59 0.49 -18.42 8.47
CA TYR A 59 1.36 -18.79 7.35
C TYR A 59 2.85 -18.60 7.68
N GLY A 60 3.35 -19.43 8.61
CA GLY A 60 4.76 -19.53 8.95
C GLY A 60 5.31 -18.35 9.75
N ASP A 61 6.64 -18.28 9.88
CA ASP A 61 7.31 -17.25 10.69
C ASP A 61 7.12 -15.84 10.13
N ILE A 62 7.12 -15.69 8.81
CA ILE A 62 6.88 -14.40 8.15
C ILE A 62 5.44 -13.94 8.39
N GLY A 63 4.45 -14.85 8.29
CA GLY A 63 3.05 -14.54 8.57
C GLY A 63 2.85 -14.03 10.00
N ARG A 64 3.45 -14.70 10.99
CA ARG A 64 3.45 -14.25 12.39
C ARG A 64 4.10 -12.89 12.58
N PHE A 65 5.28 -12.69 11.98
CA PHE A 65 6.00 -11.41 12.05
C PHE A 65 5.14 -10.27 11.50
N LEU A 66 4.58 -10.44 10.29
CA LEU A 66 3.74 -9.41 9.66
C LEU A 66 2.46 -9.14 10.46
N ALA A 67 1.84 -10.19 11.01
CA ALA A 67 0.66 -10.04 11.85
C ALA A 67 0.97 -9.25 13.13
N GLN A 68 2.09 -9.54 13.78
CA GLN A 68 2.53 -8.77 14.95
C GLN A 68 2.78 -7.31 14.59
N SER A 69 3.57 -7.03 13.55
CA SER A 69 3.85 -5.66 13.12
C SER A 69 2.58 -4.89 12.75
N PHE A 70 1.59 -5.54 12.16
CA PHE A 70 0.30 -4.91 11.84
C PHE A 70 -0.49 -4.53 13.10
N LYS A 71 -0.54 -5.42 14.10
CA LYS A 71 -1.21 -5.17 15.39
C LYS A 71 -0.57 -3.99 16.14
N GLU A 72 0.75 -3.84 16.04
CA GLU A 72 1.52 -2.77 16.68
C GLU A 72 1.30 -1.37 16.06
N LEU A 73 0.60 -1.26 14.92
CA LEU A 73 0.30 0.03 14.29
C LEU A 73 -0.79 0.84 15.01
N SER A 74 -1.50 0.24 15.95
CA SER A 74 -2.51 0.91 16.80
C SER A 74 -2.63 0.20 18.14
N ASP A 75 -2.81 0.97 19.22
CA ASP A 75 -3.03 0.42 20.56
C ASP A 75 -4.50 -0.01 20.79
N ASP A 76 -5.43 0.57 20.03
CA ASP A 76 -6.86 0.23 20.03
C ASP A 76 -7.31 -0.18 18.62
N HIS A 77 -8.00 -1.31 18.54
CA HIS A 77 -8.46 -1.91 17.29
C HIS A 77 -9.97 -1.82 17.09
N VAL A 78 -10.73 -1.23 18.02
CA VAL A 78 -12.20 -1.12 17.89
C VAL A 78 -12.57 -0.23 16.70
N GLY A 79 -13.20 -0.83 15.67
CA GLY A 79 -13.57 -0.12 14.44
C GLY A 79 -12.37 0.34 13.60
N TRP A 80 -11.16 -0.15 13.92
CA TRP A 80 -9.93 0.26 13.26
C TRP A 80 -9.63 -0.62 12.05
N SER A 81 -9.13 0.02 11.00
CA SER A 81 -8.63 -0.65 9.81
C SER A 81 -7.42 0.11 9.28
N LYS A 82 -6.58 -0.58 8.52
CA LYS A 82 -5.34 -0.02 7.99
C LYS A 82 -5.16 -0.37 6.53
N GLN A 83 -4.66 0.61 5.77
CA GLN A 83 -4.36 0.46 4.35
C GLN A 83 -3.17 -0.49 4.14
N LEU A 84 -3.27 -1.38 3.16
CA LEU A 84 -2.19 -2.25 2.72
C LEU A 84 -1.52 -1.71 1.45
N TRP A 85 -0.92 -0.54 1.60
CA TRP A 85 -0.27 0.26 0.56
C TRP A 85 0.55 -0.57 -0.44
N ASP A 86 1.60 -1.25 0.01
CA ASP A 86 2.53 -1.95 -0.88
C ASP A 86 2.01 -3.30 -1.40
N MET A 87 0.93 -3.81 -0.82
CA MET A 87 0.33 -5.07 -1.26
C MET A 87 -0.56 -4.88 -2.49
N ALA A 88 -1.15 -3.69 -2.68
CA ALA A 88 -2.03 -3.46 -3.84
C ALA A 88 -1.31 -3.58 -5.19
N PRO A 89 -0.10 -3.00 -5.42
CA PRO A 89 0.61 -3.17 -6.68
C PRO A 89 0.96 -4.64 -6.97
N VAL A 90 1.33 -5.40 -5.94
CA VAL A 90 1.64 -6.83 -6.08
C VAL A 90 0.37 -7.62 -6.38
N ALA A 91 -0.73 -7.34 -5.70
CA ALA A 91 -2.01 -8.00 -5.96
C ALA A 91 -2.49 -7.74 -7.39
N TRP A 92 -2.42 -6.50 -7.87
CA TRP A 92 -2.75 -6.15 -9.26
C TRP A 92 -1.86 -6.86 -10.27
N LEU A 93 -0.55 -6.96 -9.99
CA LEU A 93 0.38 -7.67 -10.87
C LEU A 93 0.06 -9.18 -10.96
N LEU A 94 -0.35 -9.78 -9.85
CA LEU A 94 -0.69 -11.21 -9.80
C LEU A 94 -2.07 -11.50 -10.42
N ASN A 95 -3.03 -10.61 -10.22
CA ASN A 95 -4.38 -10.73 -10.75
C ASN A 95 -4.94 -9.33 -11.09
N PRO A 96 -4.83 -8.88 -12.35
CA PRO A 96 -5.24 -7.54 -12.76
C PRO A 96 -6.75 -7.41 -13.06
N ASP A 97 -7.49 -8.53 -13.09
CA ASP A 97 -8.94 -8.63 -13.34
C ASP A 97 -9.75 -8.70 -12.03
#